data_AF-A0A174P199-F1
#
_entry.id   AF-A0A174P199-F1
#
_cell.length_a   1.000
_cell.length_b   1.000
_cell.length_c   1.000
_cell.angle_alpha   90.00
_cell.angle_beta   90.00
_cell.angle_gamma   90.00
#
_symmetry.space_group_name_H-M   'P 1'
#
loop_
_entity.id
_entity.type
_entity.pdbx_description
1 polymer ?
#
loop_
_entity_poly.entity_id
_entity_poly.type
_entity_poly.pdbx_seq_one_letter_code
_entity_poly.pdbx_strand_id
1 'polypeptide(L)'
;MEEQELLWSASGQELMRGVALLDGQYRCLLCGAAFPQGEVFPRGGRFYDAEAMAALHLREAHGSMLEYLLHRNPGLLGLSEVQLELLRMLAEGCTDKEIAAQKGVSPSTVRNHRFKLREKERQARLFLALMELLRTSRISSPVDTGFCHPHPTASMVDARYAVTNEERQAILAACFDEAGALRQWPAREKRKLVVLSAIAEQFKPGRQYTEKEVNRLLGRIYEDFPYLRRLLIEYGFLERTASGSAYWRKE
;
A
#
# COMPACT_ATOMS: atom_id res chain seq x y z
N MET A 1 6.18 -4.14 -11.95
CA MET A 1 6.08 -2.77 -11.45
C MET A 1 4.85 -2.75 -10.59
N GLU A 2 5.06 -2.90 -9.29
CA GLU A 2 4.00 -3.13 -8.31
C GLU A 2 3.09 -1.89 -8.25
N GLU A 3 1.78 -2.08 -8.06
CA GLU A 3 0.79 -0.99 -7.84
C GLU A 3 1.26 -0.01 -6.73
N GLN A 4 2.10 -0.50 -5.82
CA GLN A 4 2.69 0.23 -4.72
C GLN A 4 3.82 1.17 -5.17
N GLU A 5 4.71 0.73 -6.07
CA GLU A 5 5.77 1.58 -6.61
C GLU A 5 5.19 2.81 -7.32
N LEU A 6 4.05 2.65 -7.99
CA LEU A 6 3.32 3.74 -8.64
C LEU A 6 2.80 4.76 -7.62
N LEU A 7 2.19 4.30 -6.52
CA LEU A 7 1.68 5.18 -5.48
C LEU A 7 2.80 5.92 -4.74
N TRP A 8 3.95 5.27 -4.51
CA TRP A 8 5.08 5.87 -3.79
C TRP A 8 5.91 6.83 -4.66
N SER A 9 5.95 6.61 -5.98
CA SER A 9 6.67 7.48 -6.92
C SER A 9 5.83 8.65 -7.44
N ALA A 10 4.51 8.62 -7.24
CA ALA A 10 3.60 9.68 -7.68
C ALA A 10 3.83 11.00 -6.94
N SER A 11 3.74 12.11 -7.68
CA SER A 11 3.76 13.45 -7.10
C SER A 11 2.53 13.70 -6.23
N GLY A 12 2.61 14.72 -5.35
CA GLY A 12 1.47 15.10 -4.49
C GLY A 12 0.20 15.45 -5.28
N GLN A 13 0.32 16.01 -6.49
CA GLN A 13 -0.84 16.31 -7.34
C GLN A 13 -1.45 15.05 -7.96
N GLU A 14 -0.62 14.12 -8.41
CA GLU A 14 -1.06 12.83 -8.97
C GLU A 14 -1.74 11.98 -7.89
N LEU A 15 -1.18 11.97 -6.68
CA LEU A 15 -1.80 11.33 -5.51
C LEU A 15 -3.19 11.90 -5.27
N MET A 16 -3.37 13.22 -5.22
CA MET A 16 -4.71 13.82 -5.02
C MET A 16 -5.71 13.44 -6.13
N ARG A 17 -5.24 13.27 -7.37
CA ARG A 17 -6.07 12.86 -8.51
C ARG A 17 -6.30 11.35 -8.58
N GLY A 18 -5.45 10.54 -7.95
CA GLY A 18 -5.43 9.08 -8.04
C GLY A 18 -4.94 8.55 -9.40
N VAL A 19 -4.33 9.40 -10.23
CA VAL A 19 -3.88 9.09 -11.59
C VAL A 19 -2.53 9.75 -11.83
N ALA A 20 -1.58 9.03 -12.44
CA ALA A 20 -0.27 9.54 -12.84
C ALA A 20 -0.05 9.38 -14.35
N LEU A 21 0.75 10.27 -14.96
CA LEU A 21 1.12 10.17 -16.38
C LEU A 21 2.50 9.52 -16.50
N LEU A 22 2.55 8.30 -17.05
CA LEU A 22 3.76 7.51 -17.18
C LEU A 22 3.87 6.94 -18.59
N ASP A 23 5.02 7.17 -19.23
CA ASP A 23 5.31 6.69 -20.60
C ASP A 23 4.21 7.04 -21.62
N GLY A 24 3.62 8.24 -21.50
CA GLY A 24 2.53 8.69 -22.37
C GLY A 24 1.20 8.00 -22.11
N GLN A 25 1.00 7.39 -20.94
CA GLN A 25 -0.25 6.76 -20.54
C GLN A 25 -0.70 7.27 -19.17
N TYR A 26 -1.97 7.63 -19.05
CA TYR A 26 -2.56 7.90 -17.74
C TYR A 26 -2.81 6.59 -17.03
N ARG A 27 -2.20 6.39 -15.86
CA ARG A 27 -2.31 5.17 -15.07
C ARG A 27 -3.05 5.43 -13.77
N CYS A 28 -4.03 4.59 -13.48
CA CYS A 28 -4.66 4.56 -12.17
C CYS A 28 -3.61 4.14 -11.12
N LEU A 29 -3.44 4.95 -10.07
CA LEU A 29 -2.50 4.66 -8.99
C LEU A 29 -2.93 3.49 -8.09
N LEU A 30 -4.17 3.01 -8.24
CA LEU A 30 -4.75 2.00 -7.37
C LEU A 30 -4.68 0.60 -7.95
N CYS A 31 -4.96 0.43 -9.25
CA CYS A 31 -4.96 -0.87 -9.93
C CYS A 31 -4.02 -0.95 -11.15
N GLY A 32 -3.32 0.15 -11.47
CA GLY A 32 -2.41 0.20 -12.61
C GLY A 32 -3.08 0.23 -13.99
N ALA A 33 -4.41 0.30 -14.08
CA ALA A 33 -5.12 0.44 -15.35
C ALA A 33 -4.57 1.62 -16.16
N ALA A 34 -4.20 1.38 -17.41
CA ALA A 34 -3.51 2.34 -18.26
C ALA A 34 -4.42 2.82 -19.40
N PHE A 35 -4.38 4.12 -19.65
CA PHE A 35 -5.16 4.82 -20.67
C PHE A 35 -4.18 5.60 -21.55
N PRO A 36 -3.82 5.08 -22.74
CA PRO A 36 -2.86 5.73 -23.63
C PRO A 36 -3.30 7.14 -24.05
N GLN A 37 -2.37 8.10 -23.98
CA GLN A 37 -2.61 9.46 -24.43
C GLN A 37 -2.84 9.49 -25.94
N GLY A 38 -3.80 10.30 -26.38
CA GLY A 38 -4.18 10.42 -27.79
C GLY A 38 -5.27 9.44 -28.24
N GLU A 39 -5.63 8.46 -27.40
CA GLU A 39 -6.81 7.63 -27.61
C GLU A 39 -8.07 8.29 -27.06
N VAL A 40 -9.21 7.93 -27.66
CA VAL A 40 -10.54 8.39 -27.25
C VAL A 40 -11.37 7.19 -26.83
N PHE A 41 -11.91 7.24 -25.62
CA PHE A 41 -12.60 6.13 -24.98
C PHE A 41 -14.12 6.35 -24.98
N PRO A 42 -14.90 5.48 -25.63
CA PRO A 42 -16.35 5.53 -25.56
C PRO A 42 -16.87 4.91 -24.26
N ARG A 43 -17.70 5.65 -23.50
CA ARG A 43 -18.33 5.17 -22.26
C ARG A 43 -19.69 5.83 -22.07
N GLY A 44 -20.74 5.02 -21.89
CA GLY A 44 -22.10 5.53 -21.63
C GLY A 44 -22.64 6.50 -22.69
N GLY A 45 -22.28 6.31 -23.97
CA GLY A 45 -22.68 7.20 -25.07
C GLY A 45 -21.92 8.53 -25.14
N ARG A 46 -20.87 8.71 -24.33
CA ARG A 46 -19.94 9.84 -24.40
C ARG A 46 -18.54 9.37 -24.78
N PHE A 47 -17.72 10.31 -25.25
CA PHE A 47 -16.32 10.09 -25.57
C PHE A 47 -15.46 10.87 -24.58
N TYR A 48 -14.44 10.21 -24.06
CA TYR A 48 -13.51 10.75 -23.06
C TYR A 48 -12.09 10.70 -23.63
N ASP A 49 -11.29 11.74 -23.37
CA ASP A 49 -9.85 11.63 -23.52
C ASP A 49 -9.26 10.70 -22.44
N ALA A 50 -7.97 10.37 -22.57
CA ALA A 50 -7.29 9.45 -21.67
C ALA A 50 -7.30 9.90 -20.19
N GLU A 51 -7.12 11.19 -19.92
CA GLU A 51 -7.12 11.72 -18.54
C GLU A 51 -8.52 11.60 -17.92
N ALA A 52 -9.53 12.04 -18.66
CA ALA A 52 -10.92 11.99 -18.23
C ALA A 52 -11.40 10.54 -18.06
N MET A 53 -10.96 9.63 -18.93
CA MET A 53 -11.26 8.21 -18.82
C MET A 53 -10.59 7.58 -17.59
N ALA A 54 -9.32 7.90 -17.32
CA ALA A 54 -8.63 7.43 -16.12
C ALA A 54 -9.29 7.93 -14.84
N ALA A 55 -9.69 9.20 -14.79
CA ALA A 55 -10.42 9.78 -13.67
C ALA A 55 -11.82 9.17 -13.51
N LEU A 56 -12.49 8.84 -14.62
CA LEU A 56 -13.78 8.13 -14.60
C LEU A 56 -13.61 6.71 -14.08
N HIS A 57 -12.59 5.98 -14.54
CA HIS A 57 -12.26 4.65 -14.05
C HIS A 57 -12.00 4.65 -12.55
N LEU A 58 -11.21 5.61 -12.04
CA LEU A 58 -10.98 5.73 -10.60
C LEU A 58 -12.30 5.84 -9.83
N ARG A 59 -13.24 6.67 -10.31
CA ARG A 59 -14.54 6.84 -9.67
C ARG A 59 -15.41 5.59 -9.71
N GLU A 60 -15.46 4.92 -10.86
CA GLU A 60 -16.32 3.75 -11.05
C GLU A 60 -15.77 2.49 -10.36
N ALA A 61 -14.45 2.29 -10.38
CA ALA A 61 -13.82 1.08 -9.88
C ALA A 61 -13.37 1.20 -8.40
N HIS A 62 -13.05 2.40 -7.94
CA HIS A 62 -12.42 2.61 -6.63
C HIS A 62 -13.05 3.72 -5.78
N GLY A 63 -14.09 4.41 -6.26
CA GLY A 63 -14.74 5.50 -5.54
C GLY A 63 -13.91 6.79 -5.55
N SER A 64 -13.21 7.09 -4.46
CA SER A 64 -12.35 8.28 -4.39
C SER A 64 -11.01 7.98 -3.78
N MET A 65 -10.00 8.77 -4.11
CA MET A 65 -8.68 8.64 -3.48
C MET A 65 -8.76 8.84 -1.96
N LEU A 66 -9.62 9.76 -1.49
CA LEU A 66 -9.81 9.98 -0.05
C LEU A 66 -10.35 8.72 0.62
N GLU A 67 -11.41 8.15 0.08
CA GLU A 67 -12.02 6.93 0.60
C GLU A 67 -11.04 5.76 0.56
N TYR A 68 -10.28 5.63 -0.53
CA TYR A 68 -9.21 4.65 -0.64
C TYR A 68 -8.19 4.78 0.49
N LEU A 69 -7.61 5.98 0.68
CA LEU A 69 -6.60 6.23 1.72
C LEU A 69 -7.14 6.01 3.14
N LEU A 70 -8.38 6.43 3.41
CA LEU A 70 -8.99 6.27 4.73
C LEU A 70 -9.17 4.80 5.14
N HIS A 71 -9.29 3.87 4.19
CA HIS A 71 -9.43 2.44 4.46
C HIS A 71 -8.11 1.67 4.47
N ARG A 72 -6.96 2.34 4.28
CA ARG A 72 -5.63 1.72 4.37
C ARG A 72 -5.16 1.51 5.80
N ASN A 73 -4.07 0.76 5.94
CA ASN A 73 -3.38 0.59 7.21
C ASN A 73 -2.86 1.96 7.72
N PRO A 74 -3.14 2.33 8.98
CA PRO A 74 -2.69 3.59 9.57
C PRO A 74 -1.16 3.75 9.55
N GLY A 75 -0.40 2.65 9.61
CA GLY A 75 1.06 2.66 9.51
C GLY A 75 1.59 3.21 8.20
N LEU A 76 0.89 2.96 7.08
CA LEU A 76 1.26 3.50 5.76
C LEU A 76 1.14 5.03 5.70
N LEU A 77 0.19 5.60 6.45
CA LEU A 77 -0.03 7.04 6.55
C LEU A 77 0.77 7.69 7.69
N GLY A 78 1.54 6.89 8.44
CA GLY A 78 2.20 7.29 9.67
C GLY A 78 1.23 7.79 10.74
N LEU A 79 -0.02 7.33 10.73
CA LEU A 79 -1.07 7.71 11.69
C LEU A 79 -1.26 6.61 12.75
N SER A 80 -1.86 6.96 13.89
CA SER A 80 -2.42 5.96 14.80
C SER A 80 -3.83 5.54 14.37
N GLU A 81 -4.31 4.39 14.84
CA GLU A 81 -5.69 3.94 14.59
C GLU A 81 -6.72 5.01 15.00
N VAL A 82 -6.55 5.60 16.18
CA VAL A 82 -7.41 6.67 16.70
C VAL A 82 -7.42 7.89 15.78
N GLN A 83 -6.27 8.25 15.21
CA GLN A 83 -6.16 9.39 14.28
C GLN A 83 -6.85 9.09 12.95
N LEU A 84 -6.66 7.88 12.41
CA LEU A 84 -7.28 7.46 11.15
C LEU A 84 -8.81 7.41 11.29
N GLU A 85 -9.29 6.87 12.40
CA GLU A 85 -10.72 6.79 12.67
C GLU A 85 -11.35 8.18 12.85
N LEU A 86 -10.64 9.11 13.49
CA LEU A 86 -11.07 10.50 13.55
C LEU A 86 -11.17 11.13 12.15
N LEU A 87 -10.21 10.87 11.25
CA LEU A 87 -10.27 11.35 9.88
C LEU A 87 -11.44 10.76 9.08
N ARG A 88 -11.82 9.50 9.33
CA ARG A 88 -13.00 8.88 8.71
C ARG A 88 -14.29 9.61 9.09
N MET A 89 -14.52 9.83 10.38
CA MET A 89 -15.69 10.58 10.85
C MET A 89 -15.72 12.03 10.33
N LEU A 90 -14.55 12.66 10.15
CA LEU A 90 -14.48 13.98 9.52
C LEU A 90 -14.85 13.96 8.04
N ALA A 91 -14.45 12.92 7.31
CA ALA A 91 -14.83 12.75 5.91
C ALA A 91 -16.32 12.49 5.73
N GLU A 92 -16.96 11.84 6.72
CA GLU A 92 -18.42 11.65 6.81
C GLU A 92 -19.18 12.95 7.19
N GLY A 93 -18.47 14.02 7.56
CA GLY A 93 -19.05 15.31 7.91
C GLY A 93 -19.43 15.48 9.38
N CYS A 94 -19.03 14.55 10.26
CA CYS A 94 -19.33 14.62 11.69
C CYS A 94 -18.69 15.85 12.36
N THR A 95 -19.46 16.50 13.22
CA THR A 95 -19.03 17.61 14.06
C THR A 95 -18.21 17.14 15.25
N ASP A 96 -17.46 18.06 15.88
CA ASP A 96 -16.66 17.74 17.07
C ASP A 96 -17.52 17.18 18.23
N LYS A 97 -18.80 17.58 18.30
CA LYS A 97 -19.75 17.08 19.32
C LYS A 97 -20.18 15.65 19.03
N GLU A 98 -20.49 15.33 17.78
CA GLU A 98 -20.89 13.97 17.36
C GLU A 98 -19.72 13.00 17.50
N ILE A 99 -18.52 13.40 17.08
CA ILE A 99 -17.29 12.61 17.24
C ILE A 99 -17.02 12.35 18.73
N ALA A 100 -17.14 13.37 19.57
CA ALA A 100 -16.95 13.25 21.01
C ALA A 100 -17.93 12.24 21.63
N ALA A 101 -19.22 12.34 21.27
CA ALA A 101 -20.26 11.43 21.76
C ALA A 101 -20.01 9.97 21.31
N GLN A 102 -19.69 9.75 20.04
CA GLN A 102 -19.45 8.42 19.49
C GLN A 102 -18.19 7.75 20.04
N LYS A 103 -17.17 8.54 20.37
CA LYS A 103 -15.89 8.05 20.92
C LYS A 103 -15.85 8.01 22.45
N GLY A 104 -16.86 8.53 23.13
CA GLY A 104 -16.85 8.65 24.60
C GLY A 104 -15.76 9.58 25.15
N VAL A 105 -15.38 10.61 24.38
CA VAL A 105 -14.36 11.61 24.78
C VAL A 105 -14.98 13.00 24.86
N SER A 106 -14.26 13.97 25.42
CA SER A 106 -14.74 15.35 25.44
C SER A 106 -14.56 16.05 24.08
N PRO A 107 -15.43 17.04 23.73
CA PRO A 107 -15.25 17.85 22.52
C PRO A 107 -13.92 18.64 22.49
N SER A 108 -13.33 18.94 23.65
CA SER A 108 -12.00 19.56 23.72
C SER A 108 -10.88 18.60 23.31
N THR A 109 -11.01 17.32 23.64
CA THR A 109 -10.08 16.27 23.20
C THR A 109 -10.11 16.12 21.68
N VAL A 110 -11.31 16.09 21.07
CA VAL A 110 -11.45 16.04 19.60
C VAL A 110 -10.78 17.24 18.94
N ARG A 111 -11.03 18.45 19.44
CA ARG A 111 -10.37 19.68 18.95
C ARG A 111 -8.85 19.60 19.04
N ASN A 112 -8.30 19.07 20.13
CA ASN A 112 -6.86 18.90 20.30
C ASN A 112 -6.28 17.90 19.27
N HIS A 113 -6.96 16.77 19.04
CA HIS A 113 -6.55 15.82 17.99
C HIS A 113 -6.54 16.48 16.60
N ARG A 114 -7.59 17.24 16.26
CA ARG A 114 -7.67 17.99 14.99
C ARG A 114 -6.53 18.99 14.85
N PHE A 115 -6.23 19.74 15.91
CA PHE A 115 -5.13 20.69 15.93
C PHE A 115 -3.79 19.99 15.65
N LYS A 116 -3.50 18.88 16.33
CA LYS A 116 -2.28 18.10 16.11
C LYS A 116 -2.17 17.54 14.68
N LEU A 117 -3.28 17.08 14.10
CA LEU A 117 -3.30 16.61 12.71
C LEU A 117 -3.02 17.74 11.72
N ARG A 118 -3.58 18.94 11.94
CA ARG A 118 -3.29 20.13 11.12
C ARG A 118 -1.84 20.58 11.25
N GLU A 119 -1.27 20.49 12.45
CA GLU A 119 0.13 20.83 12.65
C GLU A 119 1.06 19.83 11.94
N LYS A 120 0.73 18.55 12.02
CA LYS A 120 1.43 17.50 11.27
C LYS A 120 1.34 17.69 9.76
N GLU A 121 0.19 18.12 9.23
CA GLU A 121 0.03 18.46 7.80
C GLU A 121 1.00 19.58 7.38
N ARG A 122 1.13 20.63 8.19
CA ARG A 122 2.08 21.74 7.93
C ARG A 122 3.53 21.27 7.96
N GLN A 123 3.88 20.48 8.97
CA GLN A 123 5.23 19.91 9.11
C GLN A 123 5.57 18.99 7.94
N ALA A 124 4.65 18.13 7.52
CA ALA A 124 4.83 17.26 6.36
C ALA A 124 5.06 18.06 5.07
N ARG A 125 4.32 19.16 4.87
CA ARG A 125 4.53 20.04 3.71
C ARG A 125 5.94 20.63 3.68
N LEU A 126 6.44 21.13 4.81
CA LEU A 126 7.80 21.66 4.93
C LEU A 126 8.86 20.57 4.74
N PHE A 127 8.62 19.38 5.31
CA PHE A 127 9.51 18.23 5.17
C PHE A 127 9.62 17.76 3.72
N LEU A 128 8.50 17.62 3.00
CA LEU A 128 8.51 17.26 1.58
C LEU A 128 9.28 18.28 0.73
N ALA A 129 9.09 19.58 1.00
CA ALA A 129 9.85 20.63 0.32
C ALA A 129 11.36 20.51 0.61
N LEU A 130 11.74 20.25 1.86
CA LEU A 130 13.14 20.04 2.23
C LEU A 130 13.76 18.82 1.51
N MET A 131 13.06 17.69 1.48
CA MET A 131 13.53 16.47 0.82
C MET A 131 13.74 16.69 -0.69
N GLU A 132 12.80 17.38 -1.35
CA GLU A 132 12.90 17.68 -2.78
C GLU A 132 14.07 18.64 -3.10
N LEU A 133 14.29 19.63 -2.24
CA LEU A 133 15.44 20.54 -2.35
C LEU A 133 16.76 19.80 -2.14
N LEU A 134 16.84 18.88 -1.18
CA LEU A 134 18.03 18.06 -0.95
C LEU A 134 18.35 17.18 -2.17
N ARG A 135 17.33 16.52 -2.74
CA ARG A 135 17.45 15.69 -3.94
C ARG A 135 17.99 16.48 -5.15
N THR A 136 17.57 17.74 -5.27
CA THR A 136 17.98 18.64 -6.37
C THR A 136 19.31 19.36 -6.10
N SER A 137 19.74 19.43 -4.83
CA SER A 137 20.99 20.06 -4.45
C SER A 137 22.20 19.23 -4.92
N ARG A 138 23.27 19.91 -5.36
CA ARG A 138 24.55 19.28 -5.79
C ARG A 138 25.31 18.57 -4.66
N ILE A 139 24.76 18.54 -3.45
CA ILE A 139 25.36 17.95 -2.25
C ILE A 139 25.06 16.44 -2.16
N SER A 140 24.17 15.93 -3.01
CA SER A 140 23.70 14.55 -2.87
C SER A 140 24.57 13.57 -3.66
N SER A 141 25.39 12.84 -2.91
CA SER A 141 25.64 11.41 -3.15
C SER A 141 24.30 10.70 -3.47
N PRO A 142 24.25 9.63 -4.27
CA PRO A 142 23.01 8.88 -4.56
C PRO A 142 22.47 8.22 -3.28
N VAL A 143 21.87 9.01 -2.40
CA VAL A 143 21.11 8.59 -1.25
C VAL A 143 19.65 8.57 -1.71
N ASP A 144 18.95 7.46 -1.48
CA ASP A 144 17.48 7.34 -1.58
C ASP A 144 16.80 7.11 -2.93
N THR A 145 17.34 6.27 -3.81
CA THR A 145 16.51 5.68 -4.89
C THR A 145 16.42 4.16 -4.88
N GLY A 146 17.05 3.50 -3.90
CA GLY A 146 17.16 2.05 -3.88
C GLY A 146 16.31 1.31 -2.86
N PHE A 147 15.70 1.97 -1.85
CA PHE A 147 15.02 1.23 -0.77
C PHE A 147 13.65 0.68 -1.19
N CYS A 148 13.40 -0.59 -0.84
CA CYS A 148 12.10 -1.22 -1.01
C CYS A 148 11.07 -0.59 -0.07
N HIS A 149 9.90 -0.25 -0.60
CA HIS A 149 8.83 0.31 0.20
C HIS A 149 8.07 -0.76 1.00
N PRO A 150 7.49 -0.41 2.16
CA PRO A 150 6.59 -1.31 2.86
C PRO A 150 5.32 -1.62 2.08
N HIS A 151 4.84 -2.86 2.19
CA HIS A 151 3.56 -3.23 1.58
C HIS A 151 2.38 -2.59 2.35
N PRO A 152 1.26 -2.26 1.69
CA PRO A 152 0.14 -1.51 2.27
C PRO A 152 -0.49 -2.11 3.49
N THR A 153 -0.37 -3.42 3.61
CA THR A 153 -0.97 -4.22 4.65
C THR A 153 0.03 -4.60 5.73
N ALA A 154 1.24 -4.01 5.69
CA ALA A 154 2.31 -4.23 6.64
C ALA A 154 1.79 -3.95 8.05
N SER A 155 1.71 -4.99 8.87
CA SER A 155 1.25 -4.83 10.25
C SER A 155 2.30 -4.12 11.12
N MET A 156 3.57 -4.10 10.68
CA MET A 156 4.67 -3.39 11.33
C MET A 156 5.57 -2.76 10.26
N VAL A 157 5.80 -1.45 10.31
CA VAL A 157 6.78 -0.75 9.46
C VAL A 157 7.97 -0.38 10.33
N ASP A 158 9.00 -1.22 10.34
CA ASP A 158 10.22 -1.04 11.13
C ASP A 158 11.49 -1.24 10.28
N ALA A 159 12.67 -1.26 10.92
CA ALA A 159 13.97 -1.42 10.26
C ALA A 159 14.09 -2.67 9.35
N ARG A 160 13.18 -3.63 9.43
CA ARG A 160 13.09 -4.76 8.49
C ARG A 160 12.85 -4.34 7.04
N TYR A 161 12.27 -3.16 6.80
CA TYR A 161 12.04 -2.62 5.45
C TYR A 161 13.21 -1.81 4.88
N ALA A 162 14.26 -1.58 5.67
CA ALA A 162 15.48 -0.93 5.19
C ALA A 162 16.31 -1.89 4.31
N VAL A 163 15.70 -2.40 3.23
CA VAL A 163 16.28 -3.30 2.22
C VAL A 163 16.39 -2.51 0.92
N THR A 164 17.53 -2.53 0.24
CA THR A 164 17.59 -1.96 -1.13
C THR A 164 17.09 -2.95 -2.18
N ASN A 165 16.74 -2.50 -3.38
CA ASN A 165 16.33 -3.36 -4.49
C ASN A 165 17.44 -4.36 -4.86
N GLU A 166 18.71 -3.95 -4.80
CA GLU A 166 19.85 -4.85 -5.01
C GLU A 166 19.94 -5.90 -3.89
N GLU A 167 19.77 -5.49 -2.63
CA GLU A 167 19.73 -6.43 -1.50
C GLU A 167 18.55 -7.39 -1.61
N ARG A 168 17.37 -6.92 -2.05
CA ARG A 168 16.19 -7.75 -2.27
C ARG A 168 16.49 -8.83 -3.32
N GLN A 169 17.03 -8.45 -4.46
CA GLN A 169 17.40 -9.38 -5.53
C GLN A 169 18.43 -10.40 -5.05
N ALA A 170 19.47 -9.96 -4.33
CA ALA A 170 20.48 -10.84 -3.76
C ALA A 170 19.90 -11.84 -2.74
N ILE A 171 18.96 -11.38 -1.90
CA ILE A 171 18.26 -12.26 -0.93
C ILE A 171 17.41 -13.30 -1.67
N LEU A 172 16.62 -12.88 -2.67
CA LEU A 172 15.77 -13.79 -3.43
C LEU A 172 16.59 -14.85 -4.17
N ALA A 173 17.67 -14.44 -4.86
CA ALA A 173 18.57 -15.35 -5.55
C ALA A 173 19.28 -16.34 -4.61
N ALA A 174 19.54 -15.94 -3.36
CA ALA A 174 20.14 -16.81 -2.36
C ALA A 174 19.14 -17.80 -1.73
N CYS A 175 17.85 -17.43 -1.63
CA CYS A 175 16.85 -18.21 -0.93
C CYS A 175 16.05 -19.15 -1.83
N PHE A 176 15.77 -18.76 -3.07
CA PHE A 176 14.98 -19.55 -4.03
C PHE A 176 15.88 -20.32 -5.00
N ASP A 177 15.39 -21.45 -5.48
CA ASP A 177 15.96 -22.16 -6.63
C ASP A 177 15.30 -21.73 -7.95
N GLU A 178 15.77 -22.29 -9.06
CA GLU A 178 15.25 -22.00 -10.41
C GLU A 178 13.79 -22.45 -10.60
N ALA A 179 13.31 -23.39 -9.78
CA ALA A 179 11.93 -23.87 -9.79
C ALA A 179 10.99 -23.00 -8.92
N GLY A 180 11.53 -22.01 -8.20
CA GLY A 180 10.77 -21.16 -7.28
C GLY A 180 10.50 -21.79 -5.92
N ALA A 181 11.21 -22.86 -5.56
CA ALA A 181 11.17 -23.46 -4.23
C ALA A 181 12.25 -22.85 -3.32
N LEU A 182 11.96 -22.79 -2.01
CA LEU A 182 12.91 -22.32 -1.01
C LEU A 182 13.95 -23.39 -0.70
N ARG A 183 15.22 -23.06 -0.91
CA ARG A 183 16.35 -23.92 -0.52
C ARG A 183 16.45 -24.06 1.00
N GLN A 184 16.23 -22.94 1.71
CA GLN A 184 16.27 -22.89 3.17
C GLN A 184 15.47 -21.69 3.69
N TRP A 185 14.81 -21.87 4.84
CA TRP A 185 14.16 -20.76 5.52
C TRP A 185 15.18 -19.75 6.11
N PRO A 186 15.06 -18.44 5.83
CA PRO A 186 16.01 -17.45 6.33
C PRO A 186 15.92 -17.26 7.85
N ALA A 187 17.07 -17.21 8.52
CA ALA A 187 17.11 -16.94 9.97
C ALA A 187 16.83 -15.47 10.34
N ARG A 188 17.30 -14.52 9.51
CA ARG A 188 17.18 -13.08 9.78
C ARG A 188 15.82 -12.52 9.37
N GLU A 189 15.17 -11.78 10.25
CA GLU A 189 13.84 -11.19 10.04
C GLU A 189 13.75 -10.34 8.76
N LYS A 190 14.75 -9.50 8.47
CA LYS A 190 14.84 -8.72 7.21
C LYS A 190 14.74 -9.61 5.96
N ARG A 191 15.38 -10.79 5.97
CA ARG A 191 15.32 -11.73 4.84
C ARG A 191 13.99 -12.48 4.79
N LYS A 192 13.42 -12.85 5.94
CA LYS A 192 12.08 -13.47 6.01
C LYS A 192 11.03 -12.56 5.37
N LEU A 193 11.09 -11.26 5.65
CA LEU A 193 10.16 -10.29 5.10
C LEU A 193 10.22 -10.22 3.57
N VAL A 194 11.44 -10.17 3.00
CA VAL A 194 11.65 -10.20 1.54
C VAL A 194 11.09 -11.48 0.92
N VAL A 195 11.35 -12.63 1.54
CA VAL A 195 10.85 -13.94 1.07
C VAL A 195 9.33 -14.01 1.15
N LEU A 196 8.73 -13.58 2.26
CA LEU A 196 7.27 -13.58 2.45
C LEU A 196 6.58 -12.66 1.43
N SER A 197 7.16 -11.50 1.13
CA SER A 197 6.65 -10.59 0.11
C SER A 197 6.59 -11.27 -1.26
N ALA A 198 7.68 -11.91 -1.68
CA ALA A 198 7.73 -12.64 -2.95
C ALA A 198 6.75 -13.83 -3.01
N ILE A 199 6.51 -14.51 -1.88
CA ILE A 199 5.50 -15.59 -1.80
C ILE A 199 4.09 -15.00 -1.93
N ALA A 200 3.81 -13.86 -1.30
CA ALA A 200 2.51 -13.21 -1.33
C ALA A 200 2.10 -12.77 -2.75
N GLU A 201 3.06 -12.42 -3.62
CA GLU A 201 2.84 -12.10 -5.03
C GLU A 201 2.20 -13.26 -5.83
N GLN A 202 2.34 -14.52 -5.37
CA GLN A 202 1.69 -15.67 -6.03
C GLN A 202 0.18 -15.74 -5.78
N PHE A 203 -0.35 -14.97 -4.83
CA PHE A 203 -1.78 -14.87 -4.57
C PHE A 203 -2.39 -13.72 -5.37
N LYS A 204 -3.47 -14.03 -6.11
CA LYS A 204 -4.19 -13.06 -6.91
C LYS A 204 -4.98 -12.11 -6.00
N PRO A 205 -4.88 -10.78 -6.21
CA PRO A 205 -5.75 -9.79 -5.57
C PRO A 205 -7.23 -10.12 -5.79
N GLY A 206 -8.09 -9.75 -4.84
CA GLY A 206 -9.54 -9.99 -4.91
C GLY A 206 -10.02 -11.45 -4.93
N ARG A 207 -9.12 -12.45 -4.94
CA ARG A 207 -9.49 -13.88 -4.93
C ARG A 207 -9.46 -14.45 -3.52
N GLN A 208 -10.55 -15.16 -3.15
CA GLN A 208 -10.56 -16.03 -1.99
C GLN A 208 -10.03 -17.43 -2.35
N TYR A 209 -9.23 -17.97 -1.45
CA TYR A 209 -8.61 -19.28 -1.53
C TYR A 209 -9.07 -20.14 -0.36
N THR A 210 -9.41 -21.38 -0.62
CA THR A 210 -9.61 -22.38 0.43
C THR A 210 -8.29 -22.77 1.07
N GLU A 211 -8.34 -23.31 2.29
CA GLU A 211 -7.16 -23.85 2.98
C GLU A 211 -6.37 -24.85 2.09
N LYS A 212 -7.10 -25.71 1.37
CA LYS A 212 -6.51 -26.69 0.46
C LYS A 212 -5.76 -26.04 -0.70
N GLU A 213 -6.28 -24.95 -1.26
CA GLU A 213 -5.61 -24.23 -2.33
C GLU A 213 -4.36 -23.50 -1.82
N VAL A 214 -4.45 -22.86 -0.64
CA VAL A 214 -3.30 -22.21 0.00
C VAL A 214 -2.19 -23.23 0.28
N ASN A 215 -2.53 -24.37 0.88
CA ASN A 215 -1.55 -25.42 1.19
C ASN A 215 -0.90 -26.00 -0.07
N ARG A 216 -1.66 -26.14 -1.17
CA ARG A 216 -1.10 -26.58 -2.46
C ARG A 216 -0.13 -25.56 -3.05
N LEU A 217 -0.42 -24.26 -2.95
CA LEU A 217 0.47 -23.19 -3.44
C LEU A 217 1.75 -23.16 -2.61
N LEU A 218 1.62 -23.08 -1.28
CA LEU A 218 2.75 -22.98 -0.37
C LEU A 218 3.59 -24.27 -0.32
N GLY A 219 2.96 -25.44 -0.46
CA GLY A 219 3.66 -26.73 -0.45
C GLY A 219 4.58 -26.96 -1.65
N ARG A 220 4.44 -26.18 -2.73
CA ARG A 220 5.42 -26.15 -3.83
C ARG A 220 6.66 -25.32 -3.48
N ILE A 221 6.54 -24.44 -2.50
CA ILE A 221 7.56 -23.46 -2.14
C ILE A 221 8.38 -23.97 -0.96
N TYR A 222 7.73 -24.49 0.07
CA TYR A 222 8.40 -24.98 1.27
C TYR A 222 7.60 -26.11 1.93
N GLU A 223 8.31 -27.11 2.45
CA GLU A 223 7.71 -28.29 3.08
C GLU A 223 6.86 -27.92 4.31
N ASP A 224 7.33 -26.96 5.12
CA ASP A 224 6.59 -26.41 6.26
C ASP A 224 5.66 -25.28 5.80
N PHE A 225 4.74 -25.61 4.90
CA PHE A 225 3.70 -24.70 4.43
C PHE A 225 2.76 -24.22 5.55
N PRO A 226 2.47 -24.98 6.64
CA PRO A 226 1.72 -24.44 7.76
C PRO A 226 2.43 -23.26 8.44
N TYR A 227 3.75 -23.33 8.60
CA TYR A 227 4.54 -22.23 9.14
C TYR A 227 4.55 -21.01 8.21
N LEU A 228 4.74 -21.20 6.89
CA LEU A 228 4.63 -20.12 5.91
C LEU A 228 3.28 -19.40 5.99
N ARG A 229 2.20 -20.18 6.03
CA ARG A 229 0.84 -19.65 6.10
C ARG A 229 0.62 -18.79 7.34
N ARG A 230 1.15 -19.23 8.49
CA ARG A 230 1.07 -18.47 9.74
C ARG A 230 1.80 -17.14 9.63
N LEU A 231 3.03 -17.14 9.10
CA LEU A 231 3.81 -15.92 8.93
C LEU A 231 3.19 -14.94 7.94
N LEU A 232 2.65 -15.44 6.82
CA LEU A 232 1.95 -14.60 5.84
C LEU A 232 0.77 -13.85 6.48
N ILE A 233 0.10 -14.44 7.47
CA ILE A 233 -0.96 -13.78 8.24
C ILE A 233 -0.38 -12.81 9.27
N GLU A 234 0.60 -13.25 10.06
CA GLU A 234 1.21 -12.43 11.12
C GLU A 234 1.85 -11.14 10.57
N TYR A 235 2.45 -11.22 9.39
CA TYR A 235 3.06 -10.06 8.71
C TYR A 235 2.04 -9.22 7.92
N GLY A 236 0.79 -9.68 7.81
CA GLY A 236 -0.30 -8.95 7.15
C GLY A 236 -0.37 -9.10 5.63
N PHE A 237 0.30 -10.10 5.04
CA PHE A 237 0.17 -10.40 3.61
C PHE A 237 -1.15 -11.10 3.27
N LEU A 238 -1.63 -11.98 4.15
CA LEU A 238 -2.89 -12.71 4.00
C LEU A 238 -3.84 -12.41 5.17
N GLU A 239 -5.13 -12.41 4.88
CA GLU A 239 -6.18 -12.55 5.89
C GLU A 239 -6.86 -13.91 5.78
N ARG A 240 -7.58 -14.28 6.84
CA ARG A 240 -8.39 -15.50 6.88
C ARG A 240 -9.69 -15.28 7.66
N THR A 241 -10.68 -16.10 7.35
CA THR A 241 -11.85 -16.24 8.24
C THR A 241 -11.45 -16.85 9.58
N ALA A 242 -12.22 -16.57 10.64
CA ALA A 242 -12.01 -17.19 11.95
C ALA A 242 -12.09 -18.72 11.91
N SER A 243 -12.93 -19.26 11.02
CA SER A 243 -13.05 -20.71 10.76
C SER A 243 -11.88 -21.29 9.95
N GLY A 244 -11.00 -20.47 9.37
CA GLY A 244 -9.94 -20.91 8.47
C GLY A 244 -10.44 -21.44 7.12
N SER A 245 -11.71 -21.24 6.79
CA SER A 245 -12.32 -21.77 5.56
C SER A 245 -11.90 -21.02 4.30
N ALA A 246 -11.56 -19.73 4.43
CA ALA A 246 -11.13 -18.89 3.33
C ALA A 246 -9.95 -18.00 3.74
N TYR A 247 -9.07 -17.76 2.79
CA TYR A 247 -7.88 -16.92 2.86
C TYR A 247 -7.87 -15.97 1.66
N TRP A 248 -7.39 -14.75 1.81
CA TRP A 248 -7.23 -13.82 0.70
C TRP A 248 -6.01 -12.94 0.91
N ARG A 249 -5.43 -12.44 -0.18
CA ARG A 249 -4.40 -11.42 -0.09
C ARG A 249 -5.03 -10.13 0.41
N LYS A 250 -4.44 -9.54 1.44
CA LYS A 250 -4.90 -8.26 1.97
C LYS A 250 -4.51 -7.16 0.96
N GLU A 251 -5.42 -6.22 0.68
CA GLU A 251 -5.21 -5.10 -0.26
C GLU A 251 -4.70 -3.83 0.43
#